data_AF-A0A7J4I9W1-F1
#
_entry.id   AF-A0A7J4I9W1-F1
#
_cell.length_a   1.000
_cell.length_b   1.000
_cell.length_c   1.000
_cell.angle_alpha   90.00
_cell.angle_beta   90.00
_cell.angle_gamma   90.00
#
_symmetry.space_group_name_H-M   'P 1'
#
loop_
_entity.id
_entity.type
_entity.pdbx_description
1 polymer ?
#
loop_
_entity_poly.entity_id
_entity_poly.type
_entity_poly.pdbx_seq_one_letter_code
_entity_poly.pdbx_strand_id
1 'polypeptide(L)'
;MGLFDKIFGQPKPKTYSLDEAIKIIENELHSLQSANKEEQYRTAMQVHSEMEKLYSLIGDFSRKDVPAFAKSSANVKERFCSISIRQINSLPEPSGDEPWKYLQSTQNVLNSLGGLTQRQIIHINFFFKDDFSLAARKINEINALLSLRQKGHEHMKSVEMYKKIKGGEKRKKELSESILHNQEKFKKLNQQKSNMPKFVEHIDTHNLEAAEKDLKTVRQDIDSFLGIQKLLKKYAYEAELKDNLLEIYIESPNHAILEDENLRILDYVRSAALLIKEGKINENLPEKKTDTILASADYLHRKREELIKAIELVKTEQKTLRGKRDTFEEQLKEHNNLLAHFEGEIKDVTRVIEREKEEEGALSKELAHTYSELCMLASKLLNANVS
;
A
#
# COMPACT_ATOMS: atom_id res chain seq x y z
N MET A 1 22.53 13.12 68.27
CA MET A 1 21.93 14.14 67.38
C MET A 1 21.98 15.48 68.11
N GLY A 2 22.92 16.34 67.73
CA GLY A 2 23.32 17.52 68.50
C GLY A 2 22.46 18.76 68.23
N LEU A 3 22.42 19.69 69.20
CA LEU A 3 21.73 20.98 69.13
C LEU A 3 22.10 21.84 67.91
N PHE A 4 23.26 21.60 67.28
CA PHE A 4 23.72 22.33 66.09
C PHE A 4 22.90 22.05 64.82
N ASP A 5 22.41 20.82 64.62
CA ASP A 5 21.53 20.49 63.47
C ASP A 5 20.16 21.18 63.56
N LYS A 6 19.72 21.58 64.77
CA LYS A 6 18.45 22.29 64.99
C LYS A 6 18.54 23.81 64.79
N ILE A 7 19.74 24.39 64.86
CA ILE A 7 19.95 25.85 64.79
C ILE A 7 20.50 26.27 63.41
N PHE A 8 21.31 25.43 62.77
CA PHE A 8 21.94 25.71 61.46
C PHE A 8 21.58 24.70 60.36
N GLY A 9 20.79 23.67 60.66
CA GLY A 9 20.26 22.79 59.63
C GLY A 9 19.29 23.58 58.76
N GLN A 10 19.67 23.87 57.51
CA GLN A 10 18.69 24.30 56.52
C GLN A 10 17.55 23.27 56.53
N PRO A 11 16.28 23.68 56.69
CA PRO A 11 15.18 22.75 56.64
C PRO A 11 15.30 21.98 55.34
N LYS A 12 15.38 20.64 55.41
CA LYS A 12 15.45 19.81 54.20
C LYS A 12 14.34 20.28 53.26
N PRO A 13 14.64 20.58 51.99
CA PRO A 13 13.60 21.01 51.05
C PRO A 13 12.53 19.92 51.04
N LYS A 14 11.27 20.31 51.21
CA LYS A 14 10.15 19.38 51.10
C LYS A 14 10.23 18.74 49.71
N THR A 15 10.08 17.42 49.63
CA THR A 15 10.06 16.70 48.37
C THR A 15 8.69 16.08 48.18
N TYR A 16 8.09 16.28 47.00
CA TYR A 16 6.81 15.71 46.62
C TYR A 16 6.97 14.91 45.34
N SER A 17 6.27 13.78 45.23
CA SER A 17 6.03 13.19 43.90
C SER A 17 5.15 14.13 43.07
N LEU A 18 5.24 14.06 41.74
CA LEU A 18 4.40 14.87 40.87
C LEU A 18 2.89 14.74 41.20
N ASP A 19 2.39 13.52 41.40
CA ASP A 19 0.98 13.28 41.69
C ASP A 19 0.55 13.90 43.04
N GLU A 20 1.43 13.90 44.05
CA GLU A 20 1.18 14.57 45.34
C GLU A 20 1.22 16.10 45.20
N ALA A 21 2.22 16.63 44.48
CA ALA A 21 2.36 18.04 44.23
C ALA A 21 1.11 18.60 43.51
N ILE A 22 0.61 17.88 42.50
CA ILE A 22 -0.59 18.28 41.76
C ILE A 22 -1.83 18.23 42.65
N LYS A 23 -1.99 17.24 43.53
CA LYS A 23 -3.11 17.23 44.50
C LYS A 23 -3.09 18.44 45.43
N ILE A 24 -1.91 18.85 45.91
CA ILE A 24 -1.77 20.05 46.75
C ILE A 24 -2.14 21.29 45.94
N ILE A 25 -1.61 21.42 44.71
CA ILE A 25 -1.91 22.52 43.80
C ILE A 25 -3.40 22.60 43.44
N GLU A 26 -4.07 21.46 43.21
CA GLU A 26 -5.51 21.39 42.96
C GLU A 26 -6.33 21.87 44.16
N ASN A 27 -5.95 21.47 45.37
CA ASN A 27 -6.60 21.92 46.60
C ASN A 27 -6.39 23.42 46.84
N GLU A 28 -5.17 23.92 46.65
CA GLU A 28 -4.86 25.36 46.74
C GLU A 28 -5.64 26.16 45.70
N LEU A 29 -5.73 25.65 44.46
CA LEU A 29 -6.53 26.25 43.40
C LEU A 29 -8.02 26.32 43.80
N HIS A 30 -8.58 25.24 44.33
CA HIS A 30 -9.97 25.21 44.78
C HIS A 30 -10.23 26.21 45.92
N SER A 31 -9.30 26.33 46.87
CA SER A 31 -9.37 27.33 47.94
C SER A 31 -9.32 28.76 47.39
N LEU A 32 -8.42 29.04 46.43
CA LEU A 32 -8.31 30.34 45.78
C LEU A 32 -9.57 30.70 44.97
N GLN A 33 -10.16 29.72 44.28
CA GLN A 33 -11.41 29.88 43.55
C GLN A 33 -12.59 30.14 44.48
N SER A 34 -12.65 29.44 45.62
CA SER A 34 -13.72 29.62 46.61
C SER A 34 -13.62 30.98 47.30
N ALA A 35 -12.42 31.42 47.68
CA ALA A 35 -12.21 32.68 48.40
C ALA A 35 -12.55 33.93 47.58
N ASN A 36 -12.41 33.86 46.24
CA ASN A 36 -12.65 35.00 45.35
C ASN A 36 -13.89 34.81 44.46
N LYS A 37 -14.79 33.89 44.80
CA LYS A 37 -15.92 33.48 43.94
C LYS A 37 -16.78 34.66 43.47
N GLU A 38 -17.11 35.60 44.36
CA GLU A 38 -17.92 36.77 44.01
C GLU A 38 -17.19 37.73 43.05
N GLU A 39 -15.90 37.98 43.28
CA GLU A 39 -15.07 38.79 42.38
C GLU A 39 -14.86 38.11 41.03
N GLN A 40 -14.66 36.79 41.03
CA GLN A 40 -14.57 35.98 39.81
C GLN A 40 -15.86 36.02 39.02
N TYR A 41 -17.03 35.98 39.68
CA TYR A 41 -18.31 36.10 39.00
C TYR A 41 -18.50 37.48 38.36
N ARG A 42 -18.17 38.56 39.07
CA ARG A 42 -18.17 39.92 38.49
C ARG A 42 -17.23 40.02 37.28
N THR A 43 -16.04 39.44 37.39
CA THR A 43 -15.06 39.40 36.30
C THR A 43 -15.58 38.56 35.13
N ALA A 44 -16.21 37.41 35.38
CA ALA A 44 -16.81 36.54 34.37
C ALA A 44 -17.91 37.26 33.59
N MET A 45 -18.81 37.97 34.28
CA MET A 45 -19.83 38.80 33.64
C MET A 45 -19.23 39.92 32.79
N GLN A 46 -18.17 40.57 33.27
CA GLN A 46 -17.47 41.61 32.52
C GLN A 46 -16.77 41.05 31.27
N VAL A 47 -16.05 39.94 31.41
CA VAL A 47 -15.41 39.23 30.30
C VAL A 47 -16.45 38.76 29.29
N HIS A 48 -17.60 38.27 29.74
CA HIS A 48 -18.69 37.86 28.86
C HIS A 48 -19.19 39.01 27.98
N SER A 49 -19.46 40.16 28.58
CA SER A 49 -19.85 41.36 27.81
C SER A 49 -18.78 41.79 26.80
N GLU A 50 -17.49 41.68 27.14
CA GLU A 50 -16.41 41.99 26.21
C GLU A 50 -16.25 40.93 25.10
N MET A 51 -16.52 39.66 25.39
CA MET A 51 -16.55 38.57 24.40
C MET A 51 -17.68 38.74 23.39
N GLU A 52 -18.87 39.22 23.81
CA GLU A 52 -19.96 39.57 22.90
C GLU A 52 -19.55 40.70 21.95
N LYS A 53 -18.85 41.73 22.46
CA LYS A 53 -18.30 42.80 21.61
C LYS A 53 -17.26 42.27 20.64
N LEU A 54 -16.37 41.37 21.08
CA LEU A 54 -15.41 40.70 20.20
C LEU A 54 -16.11 39.90 19.10
N TYR A 55 -17.18 39.18 19.45
CA TYR A 55 -18.00 38.45 18.48
C TYR A 55 -18.56 39.36 17.40
N SER A 56 -19.17 40.49 17.78
CA SER A 56 -19.67 41.48 16.82
C SER A 56 -18.56 42.04 15.93
N LEU A 57 -17.41 42.39 16.51
CA LEU A 57 -16.27 42.91 15.75
C LEU A 57 -15.70 41.92 14.73
N ILE A 58 -15.66 40.62 15.08
CA ILE A 58 -15.25 39.55 14.15
C ILE A 58 -16.31 39.36 13.06
N GLY A 59 -17.59 39.47 13.40
CA GLY A 59 -18.70 39.45 12.45
C GLY A 59 -18.63 40.59 11.44
N ASP A 60 -18.37 41.81 11.91
CA ASP A 60 -18.19 42.99 11.05
C ASP A 60 -16.94 42.86 10.18
N PHE A 61 -15.83 42.39 10.75
CA PHE A 61 -14.62 42.09 9.99
C PHE A 61 -14.89 41.05 8.89
N SER A 62 -15.67 40.01 9.17
CA SER A 62 -16.05 38.99 8.19
C SER A 62 -16.76 39.59 6.97
N ARG A 63 -17.70 40.53 7.19
CA ARG A 63 -18.51 41.17 6.14
C ARG A 63 -17.78 42.21 5.29
N LYS A 64 -16.66 42.75 5.77
CA LYS A 64 -15.86 43.72 4.99
C LYS A 64 -15.25 43.07 3.75
N ASP A 65 -15.34 43.76 2.62
CA ASP A 65 -14.75 43.32 1.36
C ASP A 65 -13.23 43.15 1.50
N VAL A 66 -12.69 42.14 0.81
CA VAL A 66 -11.24 41.91 0.77
C VAL A 66 -10.59 42.92 -0.20
N PRO A 67 -9.65 43.77 0.25
CA PRO A 67 -8.98 44.71 -0.62
C PRO A 67 -8.25 44.01 -1.78
N ALA A 68 -8.10 44.70 -2.91
CA ALA A 68 -7.50 44.11 -4.11
C ALA A 68 -6.07 43.56 -3.88
N PHE A 69 -5.27 44.23 -3.04
CA PHE A 69 -3.92 43.81 -2.67
C PHE A 69 -3.88 42.58 -1.72
N ALA A 70 -5.01 42.22 -1.12
CA ALA A 70 -5.14 41.15 -0.12
C ALA A 70 -5.93 39.92 -0.62
N LYS A 71 -6.26 39.85 -1.93
CA LYS A 71 -7.09 38.77 -2.50
C LYS A 71 -6.55 37.37 -2.23
N SER A 72 -5.23 37.17 -2.22
CA SER A 72 -4.59 35.89 -1.88
C SER A 72 -4.82 35.46 -0.42
N SER A 73 -5.33 36.35 0.43
CA SER A 73 -5.60 36.14 1.86
C SER A 73 -7.08 35.91 2.18
N ALA A 74 -7.98 35.95 1.19
CA ALA A 74 -9.43 35.87 1.42
C ALA A 74 -9.81 34.59 2.18
N ASN A 75 -9.29 33.44 1.78
CA ASN A 75 -9.56 32.15 2.44
C ASN A 75 -9.02 32.10 3.89
N VAL A 76 -7.93 32.81 4.18
CA VAL A 76 -7.37 32.88 5.54
C VAL A 76 -8.28 33.72 6.44
N LYS A 77 -8.80 34.85 5.93
CA LYS A 77 -9.77 35.71 6.63
C LYS A 77 -11.08 34.97 6.90
N GLU A 78 -11.65 34.32 5.88
CA GLU A 78 -12.92 33.58 6.03
C GLU A 78 -12.79 32.42 7.02
N ARG A 79 -11.70 31.64 6.93
CA ARG A 79 -11.44 30.54 7.85
C ARG A 79 -11.24 31.04 9.29
N PHE A 80 -10.51 32.12 9.47
CA PHE A 80 -10.36 32.75 10.79
C PHE A 80 -11.72 33.16 11.36
N CYS A 81 -12.48 34.00 10.64
CA CYS A 81 -13.76 34.50 11.11
C CYS A 81 -14.74 33.37 11.46
N SER A 82 -14.88 32.37 10.59
CA SER A 82 -15.78 31.24 10.81
C SER A 82 -15.39 30.38 12.02
N ILE A 83 -14.11 30.09 12.20
CA ILE A 83 -13.62 29.32 13.35
C ILE A 83 -13.75 30.15 14.64
N SER A 84 -13.36 31.42 14.62
CA SER A 84 -13.44 32.30 15.80
C SER A 84 -14.88 32.46 16.28
N ILE A 85 -15.83 32.72 15.37
CA ILE A 85 -17.27 32.82 15.68
C ILE A 85 -17.76 31.53 16.34
N ARG A 86 -17.39 30.37 15.79
CA ARG A 86 -17.76 29.07 16.35
C ARG A 86 -17.18 28.84 17.75
N GLN A 87 -15.90 29.17 17.95
CA GLN A 87 -15.23 29.01 19.24
C GLN A 87 -15.84 29.93 20.30
N ILE A 88 -16.13 31.19 19.96
CA ILE A 88 -16.78 32.13 20.88
C ILE A 88 -18.19 31.64 21.24
N ASN A 89 -18.99 31.21 20.26
CA ASN A 89 -20.33 30.67 20.50
C ASN A 89 -20.34 29.35 21.29
N SER A 90 -19.21 28.63 21.32
CA SER A 90 -19.09 27.39 22.11
C SER A 90 -18.76 27.65 23.58
N LEU A 91 -18.52 28.90 23.97
CA LEU A 91 -18.29 29.23 25.38
C LEU A 91 -19.59 29.03 26.18
N PRO A 92 -19.50 28.43 27.38
CA PRO A 92 -20.63 28.35 28.29
C PRO A 92 -21.04 29.75 28.76
N GLU A 93 -22.23 29.90 29.33
CA GLU A 93 -22.60 31.14 30.02
C GLU A 93 -21.87 31.25 31.38
N PRO A 94 -21.59 32.49 31.85
CA PRO A 94 -21.01 32.68 33.18
C PRO A 94 -21.99 32.23 34.28
N SER A 95 -21.61 31.18 35.01
CA SER A 95 -22.37 30.68 36.16
C SER A 95 -21.92 31.33 37.47
N GLY A 96 -22.88 31.63 38.35
CA GLY A 96 -22.61 32.07 39.72
C GLY A 96 -21.97 30.98 40.58
N ASP A 97 -22.16 29.71 40.23
CA ASP A 97 -21.66 28.58 41.02
C ASP A 97 -20.18 28.28 40.76
N GLU A 98 -19.75 28.37 39.50
CA GLU A 98 -18.38 28.07 39.06
C GLU A 98 -17.87 29.10 38.05
N PRO A 99 -17.74 30.38 38.45
CA PRO A 99 -17.37 31.47 37.54
C PRO A 99 -15.97 31.30 36.93
N TRP A 100 -15.07 30.61 37.62
CA TRP A 100 -13.73 30.30 37.14
C TRP A 100 -13.72 29.41 35.89
N LYS A 101 -14.71 28.51 35.71
CA LYS A 101 -14.81 27.65 34.51
C LYS A 101 -15.04 28.47 33.25
N TYR A 102 -15.88 29.51 33.35
CA TYR A 102 -16.13 30.43 32.25
C TYR A 102 -14.87 31.21 31.87
N LEU A 103 -14.18 31.78 32.87
CA LEU A 103 -12.93 32.52 32.66
C LEU A 103 -11.84 31.65 32.04
N GLN A 104 -11.69 30.40 32.51
CA GLN A 104 -10.75 29.44 31.96
C GLN A 104 -11.09 29.05 30.51
N SER A 105 -12.36 28.73 30.23
CA SER A 105 -12.81 28.39 28.88
C SER A 105 -12.56 29.55 27.91
N THR A 106 -12.78 30.79 28.37
CA THR A 106 -12.54 32.00 27.58
C THR A 106 -11.05 32.18 27.27
N GLN A 107 -10.16 31.98 28.25
CA GLN A 107 -8.71 32.04 28.04
C GLN A 107 -8.27 31.01 26.99
N ASN A 108 -8.79 29.78 27.06
CA ASN A 108 -8.45 28.70 26.13
C ASN A 108 -8.95 29.00 24.70
N VAL A 109 -10.15 29.58 24.57
CA VAL A 109 -10.66 30.06 23.29
C VAL A 109 -9.79 31.20 22.73
N LEU A 110 -9.38 32.17 23.53
CA LEU A 110 -8.54 33.28 23.07
C LEU A 110 -7.14 32.82 22.63
N ASN A 111 -6.53 31.88 23.37
CA ASN A 111 -5.23 31.31 23.04
C ASN A 111 -5.23 30.55 21.69
N SER A 112 -6.38 30.06 21.26
CA SER A 112 -6.55 29.28 20.03
C SER A 112 -7.48 29.94 19.01
N LEU A 113 -7.74 31.24 19.18
CA LEU A 113 -8.80 31.94 18.45
C LEU A 113 -8.55 31.91 16.93
N GLY A 114 -9.52 31.37 16.19
CA GLY A 114 -9.46 31.21 14.74
C GLY A 114 -8.61 30.03 14.26
N GLY A 115 -8.00 29.26 15.16
CA GLY A 115 -7.26 28.02 14.84
C GLY A 115 -6.11 28.24 13.84
N LEU A 116 -5.56 29.44 13.80
CA LEU A 116 -4.53 29.83 12.85
C LEU A 116 -3.12 29.55 13.40
N THR A 117 -2.24 29.12 12.50
CA THR A 117 -0.80 29.08 12.78
C THR A 117 -0.24 30.49 12.97
N GLN A 118 0.90 30.63 13.67
CA GLN A 118 1.56 31.92 13.89
C GLN A 118 1.83 32.69 12.59
N ARG A 119 2.14 31.98 11.50
CA ARG A 119 2.33 32.54 10.16
C ARG A 119 1.03 33.14 9.58
N GLN A 120 -0.10 32.50 9.82
CA GLN A 120 -1.42 32.98 9.37
C GLN A 120 -1.93 34.15 10.21
N ILE A 121 -1.59 34.20 11.50
CA ILE A 121 -1.88 35.37 12.37
C ILE A 121 -1.13 36.61 11.88
N ILE A 122 0.16 36.47 11.55
CA ILE A 122 0.96 37.54 10.94
C ILE A 122 0.30 37.99 9.62
N HIS A 123 -0.22 37.04 8.84
CA HIS A 123 -0.90 37.32 7.57
C HIS A 123 -2.14 38.20 7.75
N ILE A 124 -2.99 37.92 8.75
CA ILE A 124 -4.16 38.75 9.05
C ILE A 124 -3.73 40.15 9.50
N ASN A 125 -2.75 40.23 10.39
CA ASN A 125 -2.25 41.51 10.91
C ASN A 125 -1.53 42.36 9.86
N PHE A 126 -1.02 41.75 8.79
CA PHE A 126 -0.35 42.47 7.70
C PHE A 126 -1.35 42.98 6.65
N PHE A 127 -2.22 42.10 6.14
CA PHE A 127 -3.11 42.43 5.02
C PHE A 127 -4.41 43.13 5.45
N PHE A 128 -4.83 42.95 6.70
CA PHE A 128 -6.09 43.48 7.22
C PHE A 128 -5.90 44.31 8.49
N LYS A 129 -4.71 44.91 8.67
CA LYS A 129 -4.32 45.62 9.89
C LYS A 129 -5.38 46.59 10.38
N ASP A 130 -5.86 47.46 9.50
CA ASP A 130 -6.79 48.53 9.86
C ASP A 130 -8.18 47.96 10.19
N ASP A 131 -8.64 46.99 9.40
CA ASP A 131 -9.94 46.34 9.58
C ASP A 131 -10.00 45.42 10.80
N PHE A 132 -8.89 44.77 11.15
CA PHE A 132 -8.78 43.85 12.29
C PHE A 132 -8.34 44.56 13.58
N SER A 133 -7.82 45.79 13.49
CA SER A 133 -7.25 46.53 14.64
C SER A 133 -8.19 46.62 15.85
N LEU A 134 -9.50 46.76 15.61
CA LEU A 134 -10.52 46.83 16.66
C LEU A 134 -10.69 45.49 17.39
N ALA A 135 -10.77 44.38 16.64
CA ALA A 135 -10.84 43.04 17.21
C ALA A 135 -9.54 42.69 17.96
N ALA A 136 -8.38 43.01 17.40
CA ALA A 136 -7.08 42.80 18.05
C ALA A 136 -6.97 43.56 19.38
N ARG A 137 -7.40 44.83 19.42
CA ARG A 137 -7.45 45.62 20.64
C ARG A 137 -8.39 45.01 21.67
N LYS A 138 -9.56 44.55 21.23
CA LYS A 138 -10.55 43.90 22.11
C LYS A 138 -10.01 42.60 22.71
N ILE A 139 -9.30 41.78 21.94
CA ILE A 139 -8.60 40.58 22.44
C ILE A 139 -7.62 40.96 23.55
N ASN A 140 -6.83 42.03 23.35
CA ASN A 140 -5.88 42.50 24.37
C ASN A 140 -6.59 43.02 25.64
N GLU A 141 -7.71 43.72 25.50
CA GLU A 141 -8.52 44.18 26.63
C GLU A 141 -9.09 43.01 27.42
N ILE A 142 -9.59 41.96 26.75
CA ILE A 142 -10.09 40.75 27.42
C ILE A 142 -8.94 40.01 28.11
N ASN A 143 -7.79 39.86 27.45
CA ASN A 143 -6.59 39.29 28.06
C ASN A 143 -6.11 40.10 29.28
N ALA A 144 -6.22 41.42 29.24
CA ALA A 144 -5.93 42.27 30.39
C ALA A 144 -6.88 41.96 31.56
N LEU A 145 -8.19 41.81 31.30
CA LEU A 145 -9.16 41.42 32.32
C LEU A 145 -8.88 40.03 32.91
N LEU A 146 -8.46 39.07 32.07
CA LEU A 146 -8.10 37.72 32.50
C LEU A 146 -6.78 37.69 33.30
N SER A 147 -5.80 38.53 32.94
CA SER A 147 -4.46 38.59 33.56
C SER A 147 -4.38 39.42 34.84
N LEU A 148 -5.17 40.50 34.97
CA LEU A 148 -5.06 41.46 36.08
C LEU A 148 -5.57 40.90 37.43
N ARG A 149 -6.24 39.73 37.48
CA ARG A 149 -6.95 39.29 38.69
C ARG A 149 -6.90 37.80 39.03
N GLN A 150 -6.26 36.94 38.24
CA GLN A 150 -6.23 35.50 38.54
C GLN A 150 -5.09 35.11 39.49
N LYS A 151 -5.32 35.26 40.80
CA LYS A 151 -4.63 34.41 41.78
C LYS A 151 -4.92 32.94 41.42
N GLY A 152 -3.88 32.15 41.16
CA GLY A 152 -4.00 30.73 40.78
C GLY A 152 -3.84 30.41 39.29
N HIS A 153 -3.43 31.35 38.43
CA HIS A 153 -3.14 31.05 37.01
C HIS A 153 -2.05 29.99 36.82
N GLU A 154 -0.94 30.10 37.57
CA GLU A 154 0.14 29.09 37.56
C GLU A 154 -0.37 27.73 38.08
N HIS A 155 -1.27 27.70 39.08
CA HIS A 155 -1.92 26.48 39.56
C HIS A 155 -2.79 25.84 38.48
N MET A 156 -3.64 26.62 37.80
CA MET A 156 -4.48 26.13 36.70
C MET A 156 -3.63 25.55 35.56
N LYS A 157 -2.58 26.27 35.15
CA LYS A 157 -1.64 25.82 34.12
C LYS A 157 -1.00 24.48 34.51
N SER A 158 -0.61 24.32 35.78
CA SER A 158 -0.06 23.07 36.30
C SER A 158 -1.04 21.90 36.18
N VAL A 159 -2.30 22.12 36.56
CA VAL A 159 -3.37 21.10 36.48
C VAL A 159 -3.68 20.73 35.02
N GLU A 160 -3.72 21.70 34.11
CA GLU A 160 -3.92 21.44 32.67
C GLU A 160 -2.76 20.67 32.04
N MET A 161 -1.51 21.05 32.35
CA MET A 161 -0.32 20.32 31.92
C MET A 161 -0.34 18.88 32.42
N TYR A 162 -0.73 18.65 33.67
CA TYR A 162 -0.87 17.31 34.23
C TYR A 162 -1.94 16.47 33.52
N LYS A 163 -3.12 17.05 33.23
CA LYS A 163 -4.16 16.39 32.42
C LYS A 163 -3.66 16.05 31.01
N LYS A 164 -2.92 16.96 30.37
CA LYS A 164 -2.30 16.73 29.06
C LYS A 164 -1.32 15.56 29.11
N ILE A 165 -0.50 15.48 30.16
CA ILE A 165 0.42 14.35 30.37
C ILE A 165 -0.34 13.03 30.48
N LYS A 166 -1.32 12.93 31.38
CA LYS A 166 -2.11 11.69 31.54
C LYS A 166 -2.84 11.28 30.25
N GLY A 167 -3.41 12.26 29.53
CA GLY A 167 -4.05 12.02 28.24
C GLY A 167 -3.08 11.49 27.18
N GLY A 168 -1.89 12.10 27.08
CA GLY A 168 -0.85 11.65 26.17
C GLY A 168 -0.23 10.31 26.56
N GLU A 169 -0.07 10.00 27.85
CA GLU A 169 0.39 8.68 28.32
C GLU A 169 -0.59 7.58 27.91
N LYS A 170 -1.90 7.83 28.03
CA LYS A 170 -2.93 6.90 27.55
C LYS A 170 -2.82 6.69 26.04
N ARG A 171 -2.73 7.77 25.26
CA ARG A 171 -2.58 7.70 23.80
C ARG A 171 -1.30 6.96 23.39
N LYS A 172 -0.19 7.21 24.09
CA LYS A 172 1.07 6.51 23.88
C LYS A 172 0.91 5.01 24.09
N LYS A 173 0.24 4.60 25.18
CA LYS A 173 -0.05 3.18 25.45
C LYS A 173 -0.88 2.54 24.34
N GLU A 174 -1.93 3.21 23.86
CA GLU A 174 -2.75 2.75 22.74
C GLU A 174 -1.92 2.55 21.46
N LEU A 175 -0.99 3.47 21.17
CA LEU A 175 -0.06 3.33 20.04
C LEU A 175 0.89 2.15 20.22
N SER A 176 1.48 1.96 21.41
CA SER A 176 2.38 0.84 21.67
C SER A 176 1.67 -0.51 21.50
N GLU A 177 0.41 -0.63 21.96
CA GLU A 177 -0.42 -1.82 21.79
C GLU A 177 -0.75 -2.08 20.31
N SER A 178 -1.11 -1.04 19.55
CA SER A 178 -1.35 -1.13 18.10
C SER A 178 -0.10 -1.60 17.34
N ILE A 179 1.06 -1.02 17.65
CA ILE A 179 2.36 -1.39 17.05
C ILE A 179 2.65 -2.87 17.31
N LEU A 180 2.47 -3.35 18.54
CA LEU A 180 2.70 -4.75 18.90
C LEU A 180 1.78 -5.69 18.11
N HIS A 181 0.48 -5.35 18.04
CA HIS A 181 -0.50 -6.11 17.27
C HIS A 181 -0.13 -6.18 15.78
N ASN A 182 0.26 -5.05 15.18
CA ASN A 182 0.67 -4.99 13.79
C ASN A 182 1.98 -5.77 13.52
N GLN A 183 2.91 -5.79 14.48
CA GLN A 183 4.12 -6.63 14.38
C GLN A 183 3.80 -8.12 14.40
N GLU A 184 2.82 -8.56 15.20
CA GLU A 184 2.35 -9.95 15.17
C GLU A 184 1.67 -10.28 13.83
N LYS A 185 0.84 -9.37 13.31
CA LYS A 185 0.22 -9.53 12.00
C LYS A 185 1.28 -9.66 10.90
N PHE A 186 2.31 -8.80 10.92
CA PHE A 186 3.43 -8.88 9.98
C PHE A 186 4.15 -10.23 10.03
N LYS A 187 4.41 -10.77 11.23
CA LYS A 187 5.04 -12.09 11.39
C LYS A 187 4.16 -13.21 10.80
N LYS A 188 2.85 -13.17 11.06
CA LYS A 188 1.89 -14.15 10.51
C LYS A 188 1.85 -14.10 8.98
N LEU A 189 1.79 -12.90 8.40
CA LEU A 189 1.78 -12.72 6.94
C LEU A 189 3.06 -13.25 6.28
N ASN A 190 4.23 -12.98 6.86
CA ASN A 190 5.49 -13.51 6.34
C ASN A 190 5.56 -15.05 6.45
N GLN A 191 5.04 -15.62 7.54
CA GLN A 191 4.98 -17.07 7.70
C GLN A 191 4.03 -17.71 6.68
N GLN A 192 2.87 -17.09 6.42
CA GLN A 192 1.93 -17.55 5.39
C GLN A 192 2.56 -17.46 4.00
N LYS A 193 3.24 -16.35 3.68
CA LYS A 193 3.99 -16.18 2.43
C LYS A 193 5.07 -17.26 2.27
N SER A 194 5.84 -17.56 3.31
CA SER A 194 6.89 -18.59 3.26
C SER A 194 6.35 -20.02 3.15
N ASN A 195 5.14 -20.25 3.67
CA ASN A 195 4.46 -21.54 3.62
C ASN A 195 3.69 -21.75 2.31
N MET A 196 3.71 -20.79 1.38
CA MET A 196 3.10 -20.99 0.08
C MET A 196 3.74 -22.18 -0.62
N PRO A 197 2.94 -23.09 -1.22
CA PRO A 197 3.46 -24.24 -1.93
C PRO A 197 4.40 -23.76 -3.04
N LYS A 198 5.60 -24.35 -3.11
CA LYS A 198 6.55 -24.04 -4.18
C LYS A 198 5.90 -24.42 -5.51
N PHE A 199 5.85 -23.45 -6.41
CA PHE A 199 5.41 -23.70 -7.77
C PHE A 199 6.47 -24.57 -8.48
N VAL A 200 6.09 -25.77 -8.91
CA VAL A 200 6.99 -26.65 -9.65
C VAL A 200 7.11 -26.09 -11.06
N GLU A 201 8.32 -25.80 -11.52
CA GLU A 201 8.55 -25.04 -12.77
C GLU A 201 8.45 -25.84 -14.07
N HIS A 202 8.20 -27.15 -14.02
CA HIS A 202 8.42 -28.01 -15.18
C HIS A 202 7.23 -28.87 -15.59
N ILE A 203 6.91 -28.78 -16.88
CA ILE A 203 5.99 -29.68 -17.58
C ILE A 203 6.86 -30.74 -18.25
N ASP A 204 6.67 -32.01 -17.90
CA ASP A 204 7.39 -33.14 -18.48
C ASP A 204 7.06 -33.31 -19.98
N THR A 205 8.07 -33.19 -20.85
CA THR A 205 7.99 -33.31 -22.31
C THR A 205 8.43 -34.67 -22.84
N HIS A 206 8.85 -35.60 -21.97
CA HIS A 206 9.50 -36.85 -22.38
C HIS A 206 8.67 -37.69 -23.36
N ASN A 207 7.37 -37.80 -23.11
CA ASN A 207 6.46 -38.59 -23.95
C ASN A 207 6.31 -38.00 -25.36
N LEU A 208 6.27 -36.67 -25.50
CA LEU A 208 6.20 -36.02 -26.81
C LEU A 208 7.50 -36.24 -27.58
N GLU A 209 8.65 -36.07 -26.93
CA GLU A 209 9.96 -36.29 -27.54
C GLU A 209 10.12 -37.73 -28.05
N ALA A 210 9.65 -38.71 -27.27
CA ALA A 210 9.61 -40.10 -27.69
C ALA A 210 8.71 -40.30 -28.92
N ALA A 211 7.48 -39.77 -28.90
CA ALA A 211 6.55 -39.88 -30.03
C ALA A 211 7.08 -39.20 -31.32
N GLU A 212 7.72 -38.04 -31.20
CA GLU A 212 8.32 -37.33 -32.34
C GLU A 212 9.50 -38.10 -32.94
N LYS A 213 10.31 -38.74 -32.07
CA LYS A 213 11.41 -39.61 -32.50
C LYS A 213 10.89 -40.85 -33.24
N ASP A 214 9.82 -41.46 -32.76
CA ASP A 214 9.18 -42.61 -33.43
C ASP A 214 8.63 -42.20 -34.80
N LEU A 215 7.90 -41.07 -34.88
CA LEU A 215 7.40 -40.52 -36.15
C LEU A 215 8.55 -40.25 -37.14
N LYS A 216 9.64 -39.65 -36.67
CA LYS A 216 10.82 -39.39 -37.51
C LYS A 216 11.43 -40.68 -38.05
N THR A 217 11.51 -41.71 -37.23
CA THR A 217 12.04 -43.03 -37.61
C THR A 217 11.18 -43.66 -38.71
N VAL A 218 9.85 -43.68 -38.53
CA VAL A 218 8.92 -44.24 -39.54
C VAL A 218 9.00 -43.47 -40.87
N ARG A 219 9.10 -42.13 -40.84
CA ARG A 219 9.28 -41.33 -42.05
C ARG A 219 10.57 -41.65 -42.78
N GLN A 220 11.68 -41.74 -42.05
CA GLN A 220 12.99 -42.07 -42.62
C GLN A 220 13.01 -43.46 -43.24
N ASP A 221 12.38 -44.46 -42.60
CA ASP A 221 12.24 -45.80 -43.16
C ASP A 221 11.53 -45.78 -44.51
N ILE A 222 10.39 -45.07 -44.59
CA ILE A 222 9.59 -44.97 -45.82
C ILE A 222 10.37 -44.23 -46.92
N ASP A 223 10.95 -43.07 -46.60
CA ASP A 223 11.68 -42.27 -47.58
C ASP A 223 12.93 -42.99 -48.10
N SER A 224 13.61 -43.75 -47.24
CA SER A 224 14.76 -44.59 -47.62
C SER A 224 14.34 -45.74 -48.55
N PHE A 225 13.26 -46.44 -48.16
CA PHE A 225 12.73 -47.56 -48.93
C PHE A 225 12.24 -47.12 -50.31
N LEU A 226 11.42 -46.07 -50.37
CA LEU A 226 10.90 -45.47 -51.60
C LEU A 226 11.83 -44.42 -52.23
N GLY A 227 13.10 -44.39 -51.85
CA GLY A 227 14.12 -43.49 -52.38
C GLY A 227 14.51 -43.82 -53.83
N ILE A 228 13.57 -43.63 -54.77
CA ILE A 228 13.68 -43.82 -56.22
C ILE A 228 13.18 -42.56 -56.97
N GLN A 229 13.22 -41.40 -56.30
CA GLN A 229 12.66 -40.15 -56.84
C GLN A 229 13.30 -39.73 -58.16
N LYS A 230 14.59 -40.01 -58.36
CA LYS A 230 15.30 -39.72 -59.63
C LYS A 230 14.75 -40.54 -60.79
N LEU A 231 14.48 -41.83 -60.56
CA LEU A 231 13.87 -42.72 -61.53
C LEU A 231 12.48 -42.21 -61.91
N LEU A 232 11.65 -41.95 -60.90
CA LEU A 232 10.28 -41.48 -61.11
C LEU A 232 10.24 -40.10 -61.82
N LYS A 233 11.17 -39.19 -61.53
CA LYS A 233 11.33 -37.92 -62.25
C LYS A 233 11.64 -38.13 -63.74
N LYS A 234 12.58 -39.04 -64.06
CA LYS A 234 12.93 -39.35 -65.45
C LYS A 234 11.78 -40.04 -66.18
N TYR A 235 11.11 -40.98 -65.52
CA TYR A 235 9.92 -41.62 -66.04
C TYR A 235 8.81 -40.60 -66.35
N ALA A 236 8.54 -39.68 -65.42
CA ALA A 236 7.55 -38.61 -65.64
C ALA A 236 7.89 -37.76 -66.87
N TYR A 237 9.17 -37.43 -67.06
CA TYR A 237 9.66 -36.64 -68.20
C TYR A 237 9.53 -37.40 -69.53
N GLU A 238 10.06 -38.62 -69.62
CA GLU A 238 10.06 -39.44 -70.85
C GLU A 238 8.65 -39.89 -71.27
N ALA A 239 7.76 -40.10 -70.29
CA ALA A 239 6.37 -40.48 -70.55
C ALA A 239 5.42 -39.27 -70.65
N GLU A 240 5.94 -38.04 -70.57
CA GLU A 240 5.16 -36.79 -70.56
C GLU A 240 4.00 -36.77 -69.53
N LEU A 241 4.19 -37.44 -68.38
CA LEU A 241 3.17 -37.58 -67.34
C LEU A 241 3.11 -36.34 -66.44
N LYS A 242 1.89 -35.84 -66.24
CA LYS A 242 1.56 -34.81 -65.25
C LYS A 242 0.53 -35.36 -64.26
N ASP A 243 1.01 -36.16 -63.30
CA ASP A 243 0.20 -36.61 -62.17
C ASP A 243 0.71 -35.97 -60.87
N ASN A 244 -0.19 -35.27 -60.20
CA ASN A 244 0.05 -34.63 -58.90
C ASN A 244 0.54 -35.63 -57.85
N LEU A 245 0.05 -36.88 -57.86
CA LEU A 245 0.50 -37.89 -56.90
C LEU A 245 1.99 -38.23 -57.11
N LEU A 246 2.42 -38.33 -58.37
CA LEU A 246 3.81 -38.63 -58.72
C LEU A 246 4.74 -37.50 -58.27
N GLU A 247 4.30 -36.24 -58.42
CA GLU A 247 5.01 -35.06 -57.91
C GLU A 247 5.14 -35.10 -56.38
N ILE A 248 4.06 -35.41 -55.66
CA ILE A 248 4.08 -35.53 -54.18
C ILE A 248 5.01 -36.66 -53.73
N TYR A 249 5.00 -37.82 -54.39
CA TYR A 249 5.94 -38.92 -54.09
C TYR A 249 7.40 -38.53 -54.30
N ILE A 250 7.66 -37.76 -55.35
CA ILE A 250 8.99 -37.25 -55.68
C ILE A 250 9.49 -36.25 -54.62
N GLU A 251 8.60 -35.45 -54.05
CA GLU A 251 8.93 -34.48 -53.00
C GLU A 251 9.05 -35.12 -51.62
N SER A 252 8.11 -36.00 -51.26
CA SER A 252 8.03 -36.66 -49.96
C SER A 252 7.29 -38.00 -50.05
N PRO A 253 8.02 -39.12 -50.18
CA PRO A 253 7.41 -40.46 -50.25
C PRO A 253 6.51 -40.78 -49.06
N ASN A 254 6.92 -40.42 -47.83
CA ASN A 254 6.09 -40.61 -46.64
C ASN A 254 4.76 -39.84 -46.70
N HIS A 255 4.76 -38.63 -47.28
CA HIS A 255 3.54 -37.84 -47.42
C HIS A 255 2.62 -38.45 -48.46
N ALA A 256 3.18 -38.88 -49.58
CA ALA A 256 2.43 -39.45 -50.69
C ALA A 256 1.76 -40.79 -50.34
N ILE A 257 2.41 -41.65 -49.52
CA ILE A 257 1.79 -42.89 -49.01
C ILE A 257 0.52 -42.60 -48.19
N LEU A 258 0.46 -41.47 -47.47
CA LEU A 258 -0.74 -41.12 -46.71
C LEU A 258 -1.92 -40.84 -47.63
N GLU A 259 -1.67 -40.18 -48.76
CA GLU A 259 -2.66 -39.78 -49.77
C GLU A 259 -3.00 -40.89 -50.78
N ASP A 260 -2.13 -41.90 -50.91
CA ASP A 260 -2.24 -42.98 -51.89
C ASP A 260 -2.61 -44.32 -51.25
N GLU A 261 -3.88 -44.46 -50.88
CA GLU A 261 -4.40 -45.68 -50.25
C GLU A 261 -4.23 -46.95 -51.09
N ASN A 262 -4.29 -46.80 -52.40
CA ASN A 262 -4.20 -47.91 -53.35
C ASN A 262 -2.76 -48.22 -53.79
N LEU A 263 -1.76 -47.53 -53.22
CA LEU A 263 -0.35 -47.67 -53.58
C LEU A 263 -0.11 -47.59 -55.10
N ARG A 264 -0.79 -46.66 -55.79
CA ARG A 264 -0.64 -46.41 -57.24
C ARG A 264 0.81 -46.09 -57.63
N ILE A 265 1.64 -45.67 -56.68
CA ILE A 265 3.08 -45.59 -56.87
C ILE A 265 3.71 -46.88 -57.41
N LEU A 266 3.21 -48.05 -57.03
CA LEU A 266 3.72 -49.32 -57.51
C LEU A 266 3.50 -49.49 -59.02
N ASP A 267 2.40 -48.96 -59.56
CA ASP A 267 2.16 -48.96 -61.01
C ASP A 267 3.13 -48.02 -61.73
N TYR A 268 3.43 -46.86 -61.14
CA TYR A 268 4.46 -45.96 -61.65
C TYR A 268 5.86 -46.58 -61.63
N VAL A 269 6.21 -47.29 -60.56
CA VAL A 269 7.47 -48.04 -60.47
C VAL A 269 7.52 -49.16 -61.52
N ARG A 270 6.41 -49.85 -61.74
CA ARG A 270 6.31 -50.93 -62.73
C ARG A 270 6.51 -50.40 -64.14
N SER A 271 5.84 -49.31 -64.49
CA SER A 271 5.98 -48.64 -65.79
C SER A 271 7.38 -48.08 -65.99
N ALA A 272 7.98 -47.48 -64.96
CA ALA A 272 9.36 -47.00 -65.01
C ALA A 272 10.35 -48.15 -65.24
N ALA A 273 10.18 -49.29 -64.55
CA ALA A 273 11.03 -50.46 -64.72
C ALA A 273 10.94 -51.06 -66.14
N LEU A 274 9.77 -51.00 -66.79
CA LEU A 274 9.63 -51.42 -68.20
C LEU A 274 10.43 -50.51 -69.14
N LEU A 275 10.41 -49.19 -68.94
CA LEU A 275 11.20 -48.26 -69.77
C LEU A 275 12.72 -48.42 -69.57
N ILE A 276 13.18 -48.83 -68.38
CA ILE A 276 14.58 -49.22 -68.15
C ILE A 276 14.91 -50.46 -69.01
N LYS A 277 14.08 -51.51 -68.96
CA LYS A 277 14.29 -52.75 -69.73
C LYS A 277 14.28 -52.52 -71.24
N GLU A 278 13.47 -51.58 -71.72
CA GLU A 278 13.43 -51.15 -73.12
C GLU A 278 14.62 -50.26 -73.53
N GLY A 279 15.50 -49.90 -72.59
CA GLY A 279 16.67 -49.05 -72.85
C GLY A 279 16.36 -47.57 -73.04
N LYS A 280 15.13 -47.13 -72.74
CA LYS A 280 14.67 -45.74 -72.90
C LYS A 280 15.09 -44.85 -71.73
N ILE A 281 15.24 -45.41 -70.52
CA ILE A 281 15.78 -44.70 -69.36
C ILE A 281 17.14 -45.30 -68.99
N ASN A 282 18.18 -44.48 -69.00
CA ASN A 282 19.53 -44.88 -68.59
C ASN A 282 19.77 -44.44 -67.12
N GLU A 283 19.70 -45.39 -66.19
CA GLU A 283 20.01 -45.17 -64.76
C GLU A 283 20.86 -46.27 -64.15
N ASN A 284 21.84 -45.85 -63.34
CA ASN A 284 22.63 -46.72 -62.45
C ASN A 284 21.88 -47.03 -61.14
N LEU A 285 20.58 -47.31 -61.20
CA LEU A 285 19.84 -47.85 -60.06
C LEU A 285 19.86 -49.38 -60.19
N PRO A 286 20.16 -50.14 -59.11
CA PRO A 286 20.13 -51.59 -59.21
C PRO A 286 18.69 -52.02 -59.52
N GLU A 287 18.43 -52.72 -60.62
CA GLU A 287 17.11 -53.33 -60.96
C GLU A 287 16.50 -54.08 -59.75
N LYS A 288 17.35 -54.62 -58.87
CA LYS A 288 16.98 -55.21 -57.58
C LYS A 288 16.13 -54.31 -56.69
N LYS A 289 16.35 -52.98 -56.64
CA LYS A 289 15.61 -52.07 -55.74
C LYS A 289 14.18 -51.86 -56.24
N THR A 290 13.97 -51.70 -57.54
CA THR A 290 12.63 -51.59 -58.15
C THR A 290 11.82 -52.87 -57.98
N ASP A 291 12.43 -54.03 -58.20
CA ASP A 291 11.76 -55.33 -58.00
C ASP A 291 11.38 -55.55 -56.52
N THR A 292 12.27 -55.15 -55.60
CA THR A 292 11.99 -55.22 -54.15
C THR A 292 10.79 -54.34 -53.79
N ILE A 293 10.71 -53.10 -54.31
CA ILE A 293 9.59 -52.19 -54.04
C ILE A 293 8.28 -52.76 -54.59
N LEU A 294 8.29 -53.27 -55.82
CA LEU A 294 7.11 -53.87 -56.47
C LEU A 294 6.56 -55.10 -55.72
N ALA A 295 7.44 -55.89 -55.11
CA ALA A 295 7.06 -57.05 -54.30
C ALA A 295 6.62 -56.70 -52.86
N SER A 296 6.66 -55.43 -52.46
CA SER A 296 6.53 -55.00 -51.07
C SER A 296 5.23 -54.23 -50.75
N ALA A 297 4.15 -54.47 -51.48
CA ALA A 297 2.85 -53.83 -51.25
C ALA A 297 2.38 -53.98 -49.78
N ASP A 298 2.42 -55.20 -49.24
CA ASP A 298 2.05 -55.48 -47.84
C ASP A 298 2.95 -54.79 -46.81
N TYR A 299 4.21 -54.53 -47.17
CA TYR A 299 5.12 -53.77 -46.31
C TYR A 299 4.77 -52.27 -46.33
N LEU A 300 4.46 -51.70 -47.50
CA LEU A 300 4.05 -50.31 -47.63
C LEU A 300 2.70 -50.03 -46.96
N HIS A 301 1.73 -50.94 -47.06
CA HIS A 301 0.47 -50.83 -46.32
C HIS A 301 0.71 -50.83 -44.80
N ARG A 302 1.55 -51.73 -44.28
CA ARG A 302 1.94 -51.74 -42.86
C ARG A 302 2.64 -50.45 -42.45
N LYS A 303 3.58 -49.96 -43.26
CA LYS A 303 4.29 -48.70 -42.99
C LYS A 303 3.34 -47.48 -43.03
N ARG A 304 2.32 -47.48 -43.89
CA ARG A 304 1.26 -46.47 -43.90
C ARG A 304 0.49 -46.47 -42.57
N GLU A 305 0.07 -47.63 -42.10
CA GLU A 305 -0.64 -47.75 -40.82
C GLU A 305 0.24 -47.32 -39.63
N GLU A 306 1.51 -47.73 -39.62
CA GLU A 306 2.51 -47.29 -38.63
C GLU A 306 2.65 -45.75 -38.63
N LEU A 307 2.73 -45.14 -39.83
CA LEU A 307 2.86 -43.69 -39.97
C LEU A 307 1.61 -42.95 -39.47
N ILE A 308 0.41 -43.45 -39.80
CA ILE A 308 -0.86 -42.87 -39.31
C ILE A 308 -0.90 -42.92 -37.78
N LYS A 309 -0.61 -44.08 -37.18
CA LYS A 309 -0.58 -44.25 -35.72
C LYS A 309 0.45 -43.34 -35.05
N ALA A 310 1.65 -43.20 -35.62
CA ALA A 310 2.68 -42.31 -35.11
C ALA A 310 2.25 -40.82 -35.16
N ILE A 311 1.58 -40.40 -36.25
CA ILE A 311 1.03 -39.04 -36.36
C ILE A 311 -0.06 -38.79 -35.32
N GLU A 312 -0.97 -39.74 -35.11
CA GLU A 312 -2.04 -39.64 -34.12
C GLU A 312 -1.48 -39.59 -32.69
N LEU A 313 -0.44 -40.37 -32.39
CA LEU A 313 0.24 -40.35 -31.10
C LEU A 313 0.85 -38.97 -30.82
N VAL A 314 1.62 -38.42 -31.77
CA VAL A 314 2.20 -37.07 -31.64
C VAL A 314 1.11 -36.02 -31.42
N LYS A 315 0.01 -36.06 -32.19
CA LYS A 315 -1.12 -35.13 -32.02
C LYS A 315 -1.75 -35.24 -30.63
N THR A 316 -1.87 -36.46 -30.10
CA THR A 316 -2.44 -36.73 -28.78
C THR A 316 -1.53 -36.19 -27.68
N GLU A 317 -0.22 -36.47 -27.74
CA GLU A 317 0.77 -35.95 -26.79
C GLU A 317 0.86 -34.42 -26.83
N GLN A 318 0.83 -33.81 -28.02
CA GLN A 318 0.77 -32.35 -28.18
C GLN A 318 -0.49 -31.75 -27.52
N LYS A 319 -1.65 -32.39 -27.70
CA LYS A 319 -2.90 -31.94 -27.06
C LYS A 319 -2.83 -32.06 -25.54
N THR A 320 -2.28 -33.17 -25.03
CA THR A 320 -2.07 -33.38 -23.59
C THR A 320 -1.13 -32.32 -23.00
N LEU A 321 -0.01 -32.03 -23.68
CA LEU A 321 0.93 -30.99 -23.24
C LEU A 321 0.31 -29.59 -23.27
N ARG A 322 -0.50 -29.27 -24.28
CA ARG A 322 -1.25 -28.01 -24.29
C ARG A 322 -2.19 -27.90 -23.09
N GLY A 323 -2.98 -28.95 -22.81
CA GLY A 323 -3.86 -28.97 -21.64
C GLY A 323 -3.08 -28.80 -20.32
N LYS A 324 -1.96 -29.50 -20.16
CA LYS A 324 -1.06 -29.32 -19.00
C LYS A 324 -0.53 -27.89 -18.91
N ARG A 325 -0.13 -27.30 -20.04
CA ARG A 325 0.35 -25.92 -20.11
C ARG A 325 -0.72 -24.90 -19.70
N ASP A 326 -1.94 -25.05 -20.19
CA ASP A 326 -3.03 -24.13 -19.84
C ASP A 326 -3.32 -24.19 -18.33
N THR A 327 -3.39 -25.40 -17.75
CA THR A 327 -3.56 -25.56 -16.30
C THR A 327 -2.40 -24.99 -15.50
N PHE A 328 -1.19 -25.09 -16.04
CA PHE A 328 0.01 -24.55 -15.41
C PHE A 328 0.02 -23.02 -15.43
N GLU A 329 -0.36 -22.40 -16.55
CA GLU A 329 -0.47 -20.95 -16.68
C GLU A 329 -1.55 -20.39 -15.72
N GLU A 330 -2.68 -21.09 -15.57
CA GLU A 330 -3.71 -20.73 -14.58
C GLU A 330 -3.19 -20.81 -13.14
N GLN A 331 -2.54 -21.92 -12.76
CA GLN A 331 -1.97 -22.07 -11.42
C GLN A 331 -0.86 -21.05 -11.14
N LEU A 332 -0.02 -20.73 -12.14
CA LEU A 332 1.01 -19.69 -12.01
C LEU A 332 0.38 -18.32 -11.76
N LYS A 333 -0.70 -18.00 -12.47
CA LYS A 333 -1.43 -16.74 -12.30
C LYS A 333 -2.06 -16.66 -10.90
N GLU A 334 -2.69 -17.73 -10.43
CA GLU A 334 -3.24 -17.80 -9.06
C GLU A 334 -2.15 -17.63 -8.00
N HIS A 335 -1.02 -18.31 -8.16
CA HIS A 335 0.13 -18.20 -7.27
C HIS A 335 0.68 -16.77 -7.21
N ASN A 336 0.86 -16.13 -8.37
CA ASN A 336 1.32 -14.74 -8.46
C ASN A 336 0.33 -13.75 -7.85
N ASN A 337 -0.98 -13.95 -8.03
CA ASN A 337 -2.01 -13.12 -7.41
C ASN A 337 -1.95 -13.21 -5.88
N LEU A 338 -1.75 -14.42 -5.35
CA LEU A 338 -1.64 -14.65 -3.91
C LEU A 338 -0.35 -14.04 -3.34
N LEU A 339 0.78 -14.16 -4.03
CA LEU A 339 2.04 -13.49 -3.66
C LEU A 339 1.88 -11.97 -3.63
N ALA A 340 1.28 -11.39 -4.67
CA ALA A 340 1.04 -9.96 -4.76
C ALA A 340 0.11 -9.46 -3.63
N HIS A 341 -0.90 -10.25 -3.27
CA HIS A 341 -1.78 -9.97 -2.14
C HIS A 341 -0.99 -9.91 -0.82
N PHE A 342 -0.18 -10.93 -0.51
CA PHE A 342 0.65 -10.92 0.69
C PHE A 342 1.65 -9.76 0.72
N GLU A 343 2.29 -9.45 -0.40
CA GLU A 343 3.22 -8.32 -0.51
C GLU A 343 2.54 -6.97 -0.29
N GLY A 344 1.32 -6.81 -0.83
CA GLY A 344 0.47 -5.65 -0.59
C GLY A 344 0.16 -5.48 0.90
N GLU A 345 -0.35 -6.54 1.54
CA GLU A 345 -0.70 -6.49 2.96
C GLU A 345 0.52 -6.23 3.87
N ILE A 346 1.66 -6.88 3.59
CA ILE A 346 2.90 -6.68 4.32
C ILE A 346 3.36 -5.22 4.22
N LYS A 347 3.28 -4.63 3.03
CA LYS A 347 3.64 -3.22 2.80
C LYS A 347 2.73 -2.26 3.57
N ASP A 348 1.43 -2.52 3.58
CA ASP A 348 0.47 -1.70 4.30
C ASP A 348 0.69 -1.77 5.83
N VAL A 349 0.87 -2.98 6.38
CA VAL A 349 1.17 -3.16 7.81
C VAL A 349 2.48 -2.49 8.18
N THR A 350 3.52 -2.59 7.35
CA THR A 350 4.82 -1.94 7.59
C THR A 350 4.67 -0.42 7.68
N ARG A 351 3.92 0.18 6.74
CA ARG A 351 3.66 1.62 6.73
C ARG A 351 2.90 2.09 7.99
N VAL A 352 1.94 1.31 8.46
CA VAL A 352 1.20 1.61 9.70
C VAL A 352 2.16 1.59 10.89
N ILE A 353 2.99 0.56 11.03
CA ILE A 353 3.97 0.45 12.11
C ILE A 353 4.95 1.63 12.12
N GLU A 354 5.48 2.01 10.96
CA GLU A 354 6.42 3.14 10.83
C GLU A 354 5.77 4.45 11.28
N ARG A 355 4.57 4.74 10.78
CA ARG A 355 3.81 5.95 11.14
C ARG A 355 3.49 6.00 12.64
N GLU A 356 3.02 4.90 13.21
CA GLU A 356 2.67 4.83 14.63
C GLU A 356 3.92 5.00 15.51
N LYS A 357 5.07 4.44 15.12
CA LYS A 357 6.35 4.64 15.81
C LYS A 357 6.82 6.10 15.77
N GLU A 358 6.65 6.76 14.63
CA GLU A 358 6.96 8.19 14.51
C GLU A 358 6.05 9.04 15.42
N GLU A 359 4.74 8.76 15.44
CA GLU A 359 3.77 9.43 16.32
C GLU A 359 4.11 9.17 17.79
N GLU A 360 4.37 7.92 18.18
CA GLU A 360 4.76 7.54 19.54
C GLU A 360 6.06 8.23 19.99
N GLY A 361 7.03 8.33 19.09
CA GLY A 361 8.30 9.01 19.32
C GLY A 361 8.14 10.53 19.49
N ALA A 362 7.32 11.17 18.66
CA ALA A 362 7.01 12.60 18.76
C ALA A 362 6.26 12.90 20.07
N LEU A 363 5.24 12.10 20.38
CA LEU A 363 4.45 12.22 21.61
C LEU A 363 5.31 12.01 22.86
N SER A 364 6.25 11.06 22.83
CA SER A 364 7.18 10.83 23.95
C SER A 364 8.06 12.04 24.25
N LYS A 365 8.55 12.72 23.21
CA LYS A 365 9.36 13.94 23.37
C LYS A 365 8.53 15.10 23.92
N GLU A 366 7.32 15.29 23.39
CA GLU A 366 6.39 16.32 23.87
C GLU A 366 5.99 16.10 25.35
N LEU A 367 5.70 14.85 25.72
CA LEU A 367 5.40 14.47 27.09
C LEU A 367 6.56 14.72 28.03
N ALA A 368 7.78 14.32 27.66
CA ALA A 368 8.98 14.55 28.48
C ALA A 368 9.24 16.05 28.71
N HIS A 369 9.06 16.87 27.66
CA HIS A 369 9.19 18.31 27.78
C HIS A 369 8.11 18.90 28.69
N THR A 370 6.83 18.56 28.47
CA THR A 370 5.70 19.03 29.30
C THR A 370 5.86 18.59 30.75
N TYR A 371 6.34 17.37 30.99
CA TYR A 371 6.61 16.84 32.32
C TYR A 371 7.69 17.65 33.05
N SER A 372 8.81 17.93 32.38
CA SER A 372 9.87 18.75 32.96
C SER A 372 9.40 20.16 33.29
N GLU A 373 8.63 20.80 32.40
CA GLU A 373 8.06 22.12 32.64
C GLU A 373 7.11 22.11 33.85
N LEU A 374 6.29 21.08 33.96
CA LEU A 374 5.37 20.92 35.07
C LEU A 374 6.10 20.73 36.40
N CYS A 375 7.13 19.89 36.46
CA CYS A 375 7.94 19.71 37.67
C CYS A 375 8.58 21.02 38.12
N MET A 376 9.10 21.83 37.19
CA MET A 376 9.66 23.15 37.50
C MET A 376 8.59 24.10 38.05
N LEU A 377 7.42 24.16 37.39
CA LEU A 377 6.33 25.03 37.81
C LEU A 377 5.76 24.63 39.17
N ALA A 378 5.53 23.34 39.39
CA ALA A 378 5.05 22.80 40.66
C ALA A 378 6.07 23.03 41.79
N SER A 379 7.36 22.85 41.52
CA SER A 379 8.43 23.13 42.48
C SER A 379 8.45 24.59 42.91
N LYS A 380 8.27 25.51 41.94
CA LYS A 380 8.17 26.95 42.21
C LYS A 380 6.93 27.28 43.05
N LEU A 381 5.77 26.73 42.70
CA LEU A 381 4.51 26.99 43.41
C LEU A 381 4.54 26.53 44.87
N LEU A 382 5.10 25.34 45.10
CA LEU A 382 5.12 24.71 46.43
C LEU A 382 6.36 25.06 47.26
N ASN A 383 7.33 25.78 46.67
CA ASN A 383 8.66 26.01 47.26
C ASN A 383 9.28 24.70 47.78
N ALA A 384 9.26 23.67 46.92
CA ALA A 384 9.60 22.29 47.22
C ALA A 384 10.24 21.64 46.00
N ASN A 385 10.95 20.52 46.19
CA ASN A 385 11.42 19.71 45.07
C ASN A 385 10.28 18.79 44.59
N VAL A 386 9.94 18.86 43.31
CA VAL A 386 8.94 17.97 42.69
C VAL A 386 9.62 17.08 41.67
N SER A 387 9.44 15.76 41.82
CA SER A 387 10.06 14.74 40.97
C SER A 387 9.10 13.65 40.52
#